data_AF-U4QAS7-F1
#
_entry.id   AF-U4QAS7-F1
#
_cell.length_a   1.000
_cell.length_b   1.000
_cell.length_c   1.000
_cell.angle_alpha   90.00
_cell.angle_beta   90.00
_cell.angle_gamma   90.00
#
_symmetry.space_group_name_H-M   'P 1'
#
loop_
_entity.id
_entity.type
_entity.pdbx_description
1 polymer ?
#
loop_
_entity_poly.entity_id
_entity_poly.type
_entity_poly.pdbx_seq_one_letter_code
_entity_poly.pdbx_strand_id
1 'polypeptide(L)'
;MDEDKWFSDEKVIQKSKKAYAHFDLRTNAVKARKYITNPDKIKHHGFYPFIKYVMEYDRFHKVNGELKVDTKKRPICYSAHIDRCIYQYYSALLNEKYNLRLKHDGINNVPVAYRTDLHCNNIDIFKQVVDFINEHPSCYVMIGDFTKFFERIDHQYLKSSCAIF
;
A
#
# COMPACT_ATOMS: atom_id res chain seq x y z
N MET A 1 -12.69 -4.09 11.71
CA MET A 1 -13.40 -3.80 10.46
C MET A 1 -14.82 -4.36 10.51
N ASP A 2 -15.82 -3.50 10.33
CA ASP A 2 -17.19 -3.90 10.03
C ASP A 2 -17.29 -4.26 8.54
N GLU A 3 -17.60 -5.52 8.23
CA GLU A 3 -17.64 -6.00 6.85
C GLU A 3 -18.75 -5.35 6.03
N ASP A 4 -19.97 -5.25 6.57
CA ASP A 4 -21.11 -4.70 5.85
C ASP A 4 -20.89 -3.24 5.52
N LYS A 5 -20.32 -2.49 6.48
CA LYS A 5 -19.88 -1.11 6.23
C LYS A 5 -18.81 -1.04 5.15
N TRP A 6 -17.82 -1.94 5.17
CA TRP A 6 -16.73 -1.95 4.20
C TRP A 6 -17.20 -2.25 2.77
N PHE A 7 -18.11 -3.21 2.61
CA PHE A 7 -18.68 -3.55 1.30
C PHE A 7 -19.69 -2.52 0.78
N SER A 8 -20.22 -1.66 1.66
CA SER A 8 -21.12 -0.57 1.31
C SER A 8 -20.40 0.76 1.00
N ASP A 9 -19.10 0.86 1.32
CA ASP A 9 -18.31 2.06 1.06
C ASP A 9 -18.07 2.26 -0.44
N GLU A 10 -18.58 3.35 -0.99
CA GLU A 10 -18.45 3.69 -2.40
C GLU A 10 -17.00 3.79 -2.87
N LYS A 11 -16.08 4.33 -2.05
CA LYS A 11 -14.66 4.43 -2.38
C LYS A 11 -14.03 3.04 -2.47
N VAL A 12 -14.41 2.12 -1.58
CA VAL A 12 -13.96 0.72 -1.65
C VAL A 12 -14.44 0.08 -2.94
N ILE A 13 -15.73 0.24 -3.28
CA ILE A 13 -16.33 -0.31 -4.49
C ILE A 13 -15.63 0.24 -5.74
N GLN A 14 -15.43 1.56 -5.82
CA GLN A 14 -14.79 2.19 -6.98
C GLN A 14 -13.33 1.78 -7.13
N LYS A 15 -12.55 1.78 -6.04
CA LYS A 15 -11.16 1.28 -6.05
C LYS A 15 -11.10 -0.20 -6.44
N SER A 16 -12.15 -0.95 -6.12
CA SER A 16 -12.26 -2.36 -6.47
C SER A 16 -12.61 -2.61 -7.94
N LYS A 17 -12.90 -1.60 -8.76
CA LYS A 17 -13.14 -1.75 -10.21
C LYS A 17 -11.89 -1.31 -10.97
N LYS A 18 -11.31 -2.22 -11.77
CA LYS A 18 -10.14 -1.93 -12.61
C LYS A 18 -10.31 -2.54 -13.99
N ALA A 19 -9.87 -1.80 -15.01
CA ALA A 19 -10.09 -2.13 -16.41
C ALA A 19 -8.84 -2.65 -17.15
N TYR A 20 -7.73 -2.91 -16.42
CA TYR A 20 -6.53 -3.51 -17.03
C TYR A 20 -6.84 -4.91 -17.57
N ALA A 21 -6.05 -5.37 -18.54
CA ALA A 21 -6.19 -6.71 -19.11
C ALA A 21 -5.58 -7.77 -18.17
N HIS A 22 -6.30 -8.87 -17.98
CA HIS A 22 -5.82 -10.09 -17.31
C HIS A 22 -6.57 -11.31 -17.86
N PHE A 23 -6.17 -12.51 -17.45
CA PHE A 23 -6.75 -13.77 -17.91
C PHE A 23 -8.08 -14.12 -17.26
N ASP A 24 -8.41 -13.49 -16.13
CA ASP A 24 -9.66 -13.72 -15.41
C ASP A 24 -10.77 -12.72 -15.79
N LEU A 25 -11.99 -13.02 -15.36
CA LEU A 25 -13.13 -12.15 -15.61
C LEU A 25 -13.07 -10.92 -14.69
N ARG A 26 -13.33 -9.75 -15.27
CA ARG A 26 -13.45 -8.49 -14.52
C ARG A 26 -14.48 -8.62 -13.39
N THR A 27 -14.00 -8.41 -12.17
CA THR A 27 -14.82 -8.45 -10.96
C THR A 27 -14.55 -7.23 -10.05
N ASN A 28 -15.31 -7.14 -8.96
CA ASN A 28 -15.17 -6.12 -7.93
C ASN A 28 -15.42 -6.73 -6.54
N ALA A 29 -15.12 -5.97 -5.48
CA ALA A 29 -15.19 -6.47 -4.11
C ALA A 29 -16.59 -6.99 -3.76
N VAL A 30 -17.65 -6.30 -4.19
CA VAL A 30 -19.05 -6.68 -3.91
C VAL A 30 -19.42 -7.99 -4.61
N LYS A 31 -19.11 -8.11 -5.91
CA LYS A 31 -19.37 -9.34 -6.68
C LYS A 31 -18.61 -10.53 -6.12
N ALA A 32 -17.38 -10.31 -5.66
CA ALA A 32 -16.51 -11.35 -5.13
C ALA A 32 -16.71 -11.63 -3.63
N ARG A 33 -17.58 -10.87 -2.93
CA ARG A 33 -17.74 -10.87 -1.46
C ARG A 33 -17.76 -12.27 -0.86
N LYS A 34 -18.70 -13.12 -1.28
CA LYS A 34 -18.87 -14.50 -0.77
C LYS A 34 -17.62 -15.37 -0.92
N TYR A 35 -16.77 -15.08 -1.91
CA TYR A 35 -15.54 -15.81 -2.13
C TYR A 35 -14.39 -15.25 -1.28
N ILE A 36 -14.17 -13.95 -1.33
CA ILE A 36 -13.01 -13.29 -0.70
C ILE A 36 -13.08 -13.25 0.83
N THR A 37 -14.30 -13.26 1.40
CA THR A 37 -14.49 -13.28 2.86
C THR A 37 -14.39 -14.68 3.47
N ASN A 38 -14.26 -15.74 2.67
CA ASN A 38 -14.15 -17.12 3.17
C ASN A 38 -12.67 -17.53 3.29
N PRO A 39 -12.10 -17.60 4.51
CA PRO A 39 -10.68 -17.87 4.68
C PRO A 39 -10.25 -19.24 4.16
N ASP A 40 -11.09 -20.27 4.27
CA ASP A 40 -10.76 -21.61 3.81
C ASP A 40 -10.65 -21.69 2.29
N LYS A 41 -11.49 -20.96 1.56
CA LYS A 41 -11.32 -20.80 0.11
C LYS A 41 -10.02 -20.10 -0.25
N ILE A 42 -9.64 -19.08 0.51
CA ILE A 42 -8.44 -18.28 0.22
C ILE A 42 -7.16 -19.05 0.53
N LYS A 43 -7.14 -19.90 1.56
CA LYS A 43 -6.02 -20.81 1.84
C LYS A 43 -5.70 -21.74 0.66
N HIS A 44 -6.73 -22.15 -0.08
CA HIS A 44 -6.60 -23.05 -1.24
C HIS A 44 -6.67 -22.31 -2.59
N HIS A 45 -6.74 -20.98 -2.59
CA HIS A 45 -6.83 -20.19 -3.80
C HIS A 45 -5.49 -20.19 -4.54
N GLY A 46 -5.51 -20.66 -5.80
CA GLY A 46 -4.36 -20.56 -6.69
C GLY A 46 -4.25 -19.15 -7.27
N PHE A 47 -3.39 -18.33 -6.66
CA PHE A 47 -3.11 -16.99 -7.16
C PHE A 47 -2.54 -17.02 -8.58
N TYR A 48 -3.02 -16.11 -9.42
CA TYR A 48 -2.59 -16.01 -10.81
C TYR A 48 -1.21 -15.35 -10.92
N PRO A 49 -0.45 -15.64 -11.99
CA PRO A 49 0.76 -14.89 -12.28
C PRO A 49 0.43 -13.41 -12.51
N PHE A 50 1.34 -12.54 -12.09
CA PHE A 50 1.26 -11.12 -12.40
C PHE A 50 1.56 -10.87 -13.89
N ILE A 51 0.81 -9.96 -14.51
CA ILE A 51 1.13 -9.45 -15.85
C ILE A 51 1.96 -8.18 -15.69
N LYS A 52 3.20 -8.22 -16.17
CA LYS A 52 4.13 -7.09 -16.12
C LYS A 52 3.89 -6.14 -17.29
N TYR A 53 3.72 -4.87 -16.97
CA TYR A 53 3.67 -3.75 -17.90
C TYR A 53 4.76 -2.74 -17.52
N VAL A 54 5.43 -2.13 -18.49
CA VAL A 54 6.44 -1.11 -18.21
C VAL A 54 5.91 0.23 -18.66
N MET A 55 5.59 1.10 -17.69
CA MET A 55 5.30 2.50 -17.98
C MET A 55 6.60 3.25 -18.22
N GLU A 56 6.63 4.07 -19.26
CA GLU A 56 7.75 4.93 -19.58
C GLU A 56 7.27 6.38 -19.57
N TYR A 57 8.05 7.26 -18.95
CA TYR A 57 7.79 8.69 -18.99
C TYR A 57 9.10 9.46 -18.91
N ASP A 58 9.14 10.61 -19.57
CA ASP A 58 10.32 11.46 -19.60
C ASP A 58 10.44 12.28 -18.31
N ARG A 59 11.65 12.29 -17.76
CA ARG A 59 11.99 13.06 -16.56
C ARG A 59 12.90 14.21 -16.93
N PHE A 60 12.33 15.40 -16.84
CA PHE A 60 13.04 16.66 -17.01
C PHE A 60 13.75 17.02 -15.70
N HIS A 61 15.05 17.27 -15.77
CA HIS A 61 15.82 17.76 -14.63
C HIS A 61 17.02 18.58 -15.11
N LYS A 62 17.52 19.48 -14.25
CA LYS A 62 18.69 20.29 -14.57
C LYS A 62 19.95 19.62 -14.04
N VAL A 63 20.96 19.49 -14.88
CA VAL A 63 22.30 19.03 -14.51
C VAL A 63 23.29 20.09 -14.98
N ASN A 64 24.02 20.70 -14.05
CA ASN A 64 24.96 21.80 -14.33
C ASN A 64 24.34 22.99 -15.10
N GLY A 65 23.07 23.29 -14.83
CA GLY A 65 22.34 24.38 -15.48
C GLY A 65 21.69 24.02 -16.82
N GLU A 66 22.07 22.89 -17.42
CA GLU A 66 21.48 22.39 -18.66
C GLU A 66 20.26 21.50 -18.40
N LEU A 67 19.22 21.64 -19.24
CA LEU A 67 18.05 20.77 -19.19
C LEU A 67 18.40 19.40 -19.78
N LYS A 68 18.28 18.36 -18.96
CA LYS A 68 18.40 16.96 -19.39
C LYS A 68 17.06 16.24 -19.31
N VAL A 69 16.91 15.27 -20.21
CA VAL A 69 15.71 14.44 -20.33
C VAL A 69 16.14 12.98 -20.27
N ASP A 70 15.67 12.27 -19.25
CA ASP A 70 15.87 10.83 -19.11
C ASP A 70 14.53 10.10 -19.15
N THR A 71 14.40 9.05 -19.97
CA THR A 71 13.22 8.18 -19.94
C THR A 71 13.27 7.28 -18.71
N LYS A 72 12.31 7.46 -17.79
CA LYS A 72 12.17 6.63 -16.60
C LYS A 72 11.23 5.46 -16.88
N LYS A 73 11.74 4.24 -16.75
CA LYS A 73 10.95 3.01 -16.80
C LYS A 73 10.42 2.64 -15.41
N ARG A 74 9.12 2.37 -15.30
CA ARG A 74 8.43 1.90 -14.09
C ARG A 74 7.72 0.57 -14.40
N PRO A 75 8.28 -0.57 -13.99
CA PRO A 75 7.55 -1.82 -14.09
C PRO A 75 6.36 -1.80 -13.12
N ILE A 76 5.18 -2.12 -13.63
CA ILE A 76 3.95 -2.37 -12.89
C ILE A 76 3.55 -3.81 -13.12
N CYS A 77 3.17 -4.49 -12.05
CA CYS A 77 2.68 -5.87 -12.08
C CYS A 77 1.19 -5.86 -11.73
N TYR A 78 0.33 -6.25 -12.67
CA TYR A 78 -1.10 -6.37 -12.46
C TYR A 78 -1.47 -7.78 -12.03
N SER A 79 -2.13 -7.91 -10.87
CA SER A 79 -2.73 -9.18 -10.43
C SER A 79 -4.04 -9.46 -11.17
N ALA A 80 -4.51 -10.70 -11.12
CA ALA A 80 -5.88 -11.02 -11.57
C ALA A 80 -6.92 -10.13 -10.85
N HIS A 81 -8.07 -9.94 -11.49
CA HIS A 81 -9.14 -9.14 -10.93
C HIS A 81 -9.67 -9.72 -9.61
N ILE A 82 -9.77 -11.06 -9.50
CA ILE A 82 -10.13 -11.74 -8.25
C ILE A 82 -9.04 -11.61 -7.18
N ASP A 83 -7.78 -11.87 -7.52
CA ASP A 83 -6.62 -11.76 -6.61
C ASP A 83 -6.52 -10.37 -6.01
N ARG A 84 -6.75 -9.33 -6.82
CA ARG A 84 -6.78 -7.96 -6.34
C ARG A 84 -7.86 -7.72 -5.28
N CYS A 85 -9.05 -8.31 -5.46
CA CYS A 85 -10.12 -8.19 -4.48
C CYS A 85 -9.74 -8.91 -3.17
N ILE A 86 -9.05 -10.05 -3.26
CA ILE A 86 -8.47 -10.74 -2.10
C ILE A 86 -7.47 -9.82 -1.40
N TYR A 87 -6.46 -9.30 -2.11
CA TYR A 87 -5.47 -8.39 -1.55
C TYR A 87 -6.11 -7.15 -0.90
N GLN A 88 -7.11 -6.56 -1.55
CA GLN A 88 -7.81 -5.38 -1.03
C GLN A 88 -8.55 -5.67 0.28
N TYR A 89 -9.27 -6.79 0.37
CA TYR A 89 -10.02 -7.16 1.57
C TYR A 89 -9.10 -7.55 2.74
N TYR A 90 -8.11 -8.42 2.50
CA TYR A 90 -7.16 -8.82 3.56
C TYR A 90 -6.25 -7.67 3.98
N SER A 91 -5.88 -6.75 3.08
CA SER A 91 -5.18 -5.52 3.44
C SER A 91 -6.01 -4.65 4.39
N ALA A 92 -7.32 -4.55 4.18
CA ALA A 92 -8.19 -3.78 5.08
C ALA A 92 -8.28 -4.43 6.47
N LEU A 93 -8.41 -5.76 6.55
CA LEU A 93 -8.39 -6.50 7.81
C LEU A 93 -7.06 -6.32 8.57
N LEU A 94 -5.94 -6.44 7.85
CA LEU A 94 -4.61 -6.31 8.44
C LEU A 94 -4.33 -4.88 8.91
N ASN A 95 -4.78 -3.86 8.17
CA ASN A 95 -4.58 -2.46 8.57
C ASN A 95 -5.23 -2.14 9.92
N GLU A 96 -6.40 -2.70 10.20
CA GLU A 96 -7.08 -2.51 11.49
C GLU A 96 -6.26 -3.09 12.64
N LYS A 97 -5.79 -4.33 12.48
CA LYS A 97 -4.90 -4.97 13.46
C LYS A 97 -3.58 -4.20 13.62
N TYR A 98 -3.03 -3.72 12.51
CA TYR A 98 -1.79 -2.95 12.50
C TYR A 98 -1.93 -1.63 13.27
N ASN A 99 -3.00 -0.85 13.03
CA ASN A 99 -3.26 0.38 13.76
C ASN A 99 -3.40 0.14 15.28
N LEU A 100 -4.11 -0.93 15.68
CA LEU A 100 -4.25 -1.30 17.09
C LEU A 100 -2.88 -1.64 17.71
N ARG A 101 -2.07 -2.41 17.00
CA ARG A 101 -0.74 -2.79 17.46
C ARG A 101 0.18 -1.58 17.65
N LEU A 102 0.15 -0.63 16.74
CA LEU A 102 0.95 0.59 16.86
C LEU A 102 0.57 1.43 18.09
N LYS A 103 -0.71 1.46 18.46
CA LYS A 103 -1.20 2.10 19.69
C LYS A 103 -0.73 1.34 20.92
N HIS A 104 -0.86 0.02 20.92
CA HIS A 104 -0.38 -0.84 22.00
C HIS A 104 1.12 -0.66 22.26
N ASP A 105 1.92 -0.59 21.20
CA ASP A 105 3.38 -0.46 21.30
C ASP A 105 3.85 0.99 21.54
N GLY A 106 2.93 1.97 21.59
CA GLY A 106 3.27 3.37 21.83
C GLY A 106 3.98 4.08 20.66
N ILE A 107 3.99 3.47 19.47
CA ILE A 107 4.68 3.99 18.27
C ILE A 107 3.71 4.49 17.19
N ASN A 108 2.46 4.77 17.57
CA ASN A 108 1.38 5.20 16.67
C ASN A 108 1.72 6.43 15.81
N ASN A 109 2.59 7.32 16.30
CA ASN A 109 2.95 8.55 15.62
C ASN A 109 4.18 8.42 14.72
N VAL A 110 4.78 7.23 14.63
CA VAL A 110 6.01 7.00 13.84
C VAL A 110 5.69 6.68 12.37
N PRO A 111 4.94 5.61 12.03
CA PRO A 111 4.61 5.33 10.63
C PRO A 111 3.43 6.20 10.19
N VAL A 112 3.68 7.08 9.21
CA VAL A 112 2.66 7.97 8.64
C VAL A 112 2.02 7.40 7.37
N ALA A 113 2.76 6.59 6.61
CA ALA A 113 2.29 6.03 5.34
C ALA A 113 1.38 4.81 5.55
N TYR A 114 0.44 4.63 4.62
CA TYR A 114 -0.49 3.47 4.57
C TYR A 114 -1.38 3.28 5.81
N ARG A 115 -1.53 4.32 6.64
CA ARG A 115 -2.41 4.34 7.81
C ARG A 115 -3.85 4.72 7.43
N THR A 116 -4.83 4.15 8.14
CA THR A 116 -6.25 4.47 7.93
C THR A 116 -6.86 5.35 9.03
N ASP A 117 -6.14 5.57 10.15
CA ASP A 117 -6.65 6.24 11.35
C ASP A 117 -5.94 7.56 11.71
N LEU A 118 -4.94 7.99 10.93
CA LEU A 118 -4.25 9.26 11.17
C LEU A 118 -5.06 10.48 10.71
N HIS A 119 -5.92 10.32 9.69
CA HIS A 119 -6.72 11.40 9.10
C HIS A 119 -5.93 12.65 8.66
N CYS A 120 -4.61 12.52 8.49
CA CYS A 120 -3.70 13.56 8.00
C CYS A 120 -3.26 13.24 6.57
N ASN A 121 -2.93 14.29 5.82
CA ASN A 121 -2.28 14.19 4.53
C ASN A 121 -0.78 14.56 4.65
N ASN A 122 -0.03 14.41 3.54
CA ASN A 122 1.42 14.67 3.55
C ASN A 122 1.80 16.11 3.92
N ILE A 123 0.94 17.09 3.64
CA ILE A 123 1.17 18.51 3.97
C ILE A 123 1.07 18.70 5.49
N ASP A 124 0.09 18.07 6.14
CA ASP A 124 -0.08 18.14 7.59
C ASP A 124 1.15 17.58 8.32
N ILE A 125 1.63 16.42 7.87
CA ILE A 125 2.84 15.78 8.42
C ILE A 125 4.08 16.65 8.17
N PHE A 126 4.22 17.22 6.97
CA PHE A 126 5.35 18.12 6.67
C PHE A 126 5.34 19.35 7.58
N LYS A 127 4.15 19.94 7.82
CA LYS A 127 4.02 21.06 8.75
C LYS A 127 4.47 20.69 10.17
N GLN A 128 4.08 19.52 10.68
CA GLN A 128 4.52 19.06 12.01
C GLN A 128 6.05 18.95 12.10
N VAL A 129 6.70 18.44 11.06
CA VAL A 129 8.17 18.36 11.01
C VAL A 129 8.80 19.75 10.99
N VAL A 130 8.27 20.69 10.21
CA VAL A 130 8.78 22.07 10.14
C VAL A 130 8.59 22.79 11.47
N ASP A 131 7.42 22.67 12.09
CA ASP A 131 7.13 23.27 13.39
C ASP A 131 8.10 22.70 14.46
N PHE A 132 8.32 21.39 14.45
CA PHE A 132 9.30 20.74 15.35
C PHE A 132 10.72 21.28 15.17
N ILE A 133 11.18 21.46 13.93
CA ILE A 133 12.53 22.01 13.65
C ILE A 133 12.62 23.47 14.14
N ASN A 134 11.58 24.27 13.94
CA ASN A 134 11.55 25.66 14.37
C ASN A 134 11.59 25.80 15.90
N GLU A 135 10.93 24.89 16.62
CA GLU A 135 10.95 24.85 18.09
C GLU A 135 12.29 24.36 18.66
N HIS A 136 13.07 23.62 17.86
CA HIS A 136 14.35 23.01 18.25
C HIS A 136 15.50 23.52 17.39
N PRO A 137 16.03 24.73 17.67
CA PRO A 137 17.06 25.37 16.84
C PRO A 137 18.39 24.59 16.78
N SER A 138 18.61 23.65 17.72
CA SER A 138 19.69 22.67 17.65
C SER A 138 19.09 21.27 17.53
N CYS A 139 19.00 20.76 16.30
CA CYS A 139 18.53 19.41 16.02
C CYS A 139 19.35 18.75 14.90
N TYR A 140 19.29 17.42 14.83
CA TYR A 140 19.89 16.63 13.75
C TYR A 140 18.79 15.99 12.91
N VAL A 141 18.91 16.10 11.59
CA VAL A 141 18.02 15.44 10.64
C VAL A 141 18.78 14.29 9.98
N MET A 142 18.32 13.06 10.21
CA MET A 142 18.85 11.87 9.55
C MET A 142 17.90 11.42 8.46
N ILE A 143 18.42 11.23 7.25
CA ILE A 143 17.66 10.77 6.09
C ILE A 143 18.21 9.40 5.68
N GLY A 144 17.32 8.42 5.59
CA GLY A 144 17.62 7.08 5.09
C GLY A 144 16.61 6.64 4.05
N ASP A 145 17.05 5.81 3.11
CA ASP A 145 16.17 5.17 2.12
C ASP A 145 16.49 3.68 2.01
N PHE A 146 15.47 2.87 1.77
CA PHE A 146 15.60 1.43 1.62
C PHE A 146 15.79 1.07 0.15
N THR A 147 16.94 0.48 -0.18
CA THR A 147 17.17 -0.04 -1.54
C THR A 147 16.33 -1.31 -1.76
N LYS A 148 15.38 -1.24 -2.71
CA LYS A 148 14.62 -2.40 -3.19
C LYS A 148 13.88 -3.17 -2.08
N PHE A 149 13.26 -2.47 -1.14
CA PHE A 149 12.58 -3.04 0.03
C PHE A 149 11.72 -4.28 -0.31
N PHE A 150 10.76 -4.14 -1.24
CA PHE A 150 9.85 -5.24 -1.60
C PHE A 150 10.52 -6.39 -2.35
N GLU A 151 11.63 -6.15 -3.07
CA GLU A 151 12.35 -7.22 -3.78
C GLU A 151 13.24 -8.04 -2.84
N ARG A 152 13.60 -7.47 -1.67
CA ARG A 152 14.58 -8.04 -0.73
C ARG A 152 13.99 -8.42 0.62
N ILE A 153 12.67 -8.33 0.77
CA ILE A 153 12.02 -8.66 2.03
C ILE A 153 12.08 -10.18 2.27
N ASP A 154 12.51 -10.58 3.47
CA ASP A 154 12.51 -11.99 3.86
C ASP A 154 11.07 -12.46 4.11
N HIS A 155 10.60 -13.36 3.25
CA HIS A 155 9.24 -13.89 3.31
C HIS A 155 9.00 -14.80 4.52
N GLN A 156 10.02 -15.49 5.03
CA GLN A 156 9.87 -16.32 6.23
C GLN A 156 9.72 -15.42 7.45
N TYR A 157 10.57 -14.40 7.56
CA TYR A 157 10.49 -13.40 8.63
C TYR A 157 9.17 -12.63 8.62
N LEU A 158 8.69 -12.24 7.43
CA LEU A 158 7.40 -11.56 7.31
C LEU A 158 6.25 -12.43 7.83
N LYS A 159 6.22 -13.72 7.45
CA LYS A 159 5.19 -14.66 7.88
C LYS A 159 5.21 -14.90 9.39
N SER A 160 6.38 -15.09 9.99
CA SER A 160 6.49 -15.28 11.45
C SER A 160 6.04 -14.02 12.21
N SER A 161 6.37 -12.84 11.69
CA SER A 161 5.96 -11.57 12.31
C SER A 161 4.45 -11.33 12.18
N CYS A 162 3.83 -11.73 11.07
CA CYS A 162 2.39 -11.65 10.87
C CYS A 162 1.60 -12.66 11.71
N ALA A 163 2.19 -13.80 12.08
CA ALA A 163 1.54 -14.80 12.94
C ALA A 163 1.29 -14.30 14.38
N ILE A 164 1.90 -13.18 14.76
CA ILE A 164 1.75 -12.54 16.08
C ILE A 164 0.49 -11.64 16.13
N PHE A 165 -0.26 -11.50 15.03
CA PHE A 165 -1.48 -10.69 14.91
C PHE A 165 -2.78 -11.51 14.78
#